data_AF-A0A1I6KZB4-F1
#
_entry.id   AF-A0A1I6KZB4-F1
#
_cell.length_a   1.000
_cell.length_b   1.000
_cell.length_c   1.000
_cell.angle_alpha   90.00
_cell.angle_beta   90.00
_cell.angle_gamma   90.00
#
_symmetry.space_group_name_H-M   'P 1'
#
loop_
_entity.id
_entity.type
_entity.pdbx_description
1 polymer ?
#
loop_
_entity_poly.entity_id
_entity_poly.type
_entity_poly.pdbx_seq_one_letter_code
_entity_poly.pdbx_strand_id
1 'polypeptide(L)'
;MPADQRSDDSQSPSRRSTLQALGTLLAAGGVTGAVAAQEDDGSYRISQADQTVAVEPLTGDRPVEELYSYRLPDQYEGVGVHDVAGGPYYESAGTRGIQQESTTITFLYDGSEGLSLVTVHGKATTTSDGSESGNGGSADGESGGGGSVTWDVAVDAADADWLVRDDQYWDRETGERAASNFDNWDVDGDHHRIDWTWSGEATDGGVLGYLDDASALVIDPSYNEQATLYEEHYAGDVADWQFLSGDDDDLDRFALALDEPLGVAGPDGDLSGVSVDDAQQDDGDGATETESTRTDTETESPERDTDETEEPDETEETEQTEETEETEEPEETEERDGDNDERDDDVDDERDDEDDDDDDDVDDEEAQELLEEKREQIQALREEIQERQAAIADAAGDGPAELREEIEELRERIEEIREELEDDRGSFFERDDRPGRGLGRGNGNGAGRGEQRGPPDHANGNGPGGNGNRPGGNGNGPRRGR
;
A
#
# COMPACT_ATOMS: atom_id res chain seq x y z
N MET A 1 50.46 28.92 49.25
CA MET A 1 51.30 28.47 48.11
C MET A 1 50.78 27.09 47.73
N PRO A 2 50.46 26.82 46.46
CA PRO A 2 49.07 26.88 45.99
C PRO A 2 48.49 25.55 45.46
N ALA A 3 47.18 25.61 45.18
CA ALA A 3 46.39 24.88 44.17
C ALA A 3 46.33 23.34 44.21
N ASP A 4 45.12 22.77 44.30
CA ASP A 4 44.35 22.53 43.08
C ASP A 4 42.86 22.31 43.37
N GLN A 5 42.02 22.75 42.44
CA GLN A 5 40.56 22.63 42.43
C GLN A 5 40.16 21.29 41.84
N ARG A 6 39.00 20.76 42.26
CA ARG A 6 37.89 20.34 41.39
C ARG A 6 36.77 19.76 42.23
N SER A 7 35.69 20.53 42.34
CA SER A 7 34.35 20.03 42.54
C SER A 7 33.85 19.46 41.22
N ASP A 8 33.02 18.42 41.26
CA ASP A 8 31.77 18.43 40.48
C ASP A 8 30.74 17.51 41.12
N ASP A 9 29.64 18.15 41.50
CA ASP A 9 28.37 17.58 41.94
C ASP A 9 27.67 16.95 40.73
N SER A 10 27.32 15.68 40.84
CA SER A 10 26.37 15.01 39.95
C SER A 10 24.94 15.42 40.32
N GLN A 11 24.47 16.52 39.73
CA GLN A 11 23.06 16.86 39.68
C GLN A 11 22.44 16.28 38.40
N SER A 12 21.46 15.40 38.59
CA SER A 12 20.61 14.80 37.56
C SER A 12 19.85 15.89 36.78
N PRO A 13 19.92 15.93 35.44
CA PRO A 13 19.13 16.86 34.65
C PRO A 13 17.68 16.38 34.52
N SER A 14 16.77 17.32 34.74
CA SER A 14 15.33 17.20 34.70
C SER A 14 14.77 16.96 33.28
N ARG A 15 13.68 16.19 33.19
CA ARG A 15 12.81 16.08 32.02
C ARG A 15 12.05 17.40 31.81
N ARG A 16 12.64 18.35 31.10
CA ARG A 16 11.98 19.50 30.44
C ARG A 16 13.03 20.23 29.59
N SER A 17 12.69 20.48 28.33
CA SER A 17 13.46 21.14 27.25
C SER A 17 14.47 20.30 26.49
N THR A 18 14.05 19.80 25.32
CA THR A 18 14.88 19.69 24.10
C THR A 18 13.97 19.75 22.86
N LEU A 19 13.44 20.95 22.58
CA LEU A 19 13.22 21.42 21.21
C LEU A 19 14.52 22.12 20.83
N GLN A 20 15.41 21.43 20.13
CA GLN A 20 16.55 22.01 19.39
C GLN A 20 17.34 20.88 18.69
N ALA A 21 16.96 20.58 17.46
CA ALA A 21 17.85 19.96 16.48
C ALA A 21 17.45 20.41 15.06
N LEU A 22 17.56 21.71 14.80
CA LEU A 22 17.76 22.25 13.45
C LEU A 22 19.20 21.87 13.04
N GLY A 23 19.33 20.66 12.49
CA GLY A 23 20.58 20.08 12.01
C GLY A 23 20.97 20.65 10.65
N THR A 24 21.88 21.60 10.68
CA THR A 24 22.48 22.24 9.50
C THR A 24 23.27 21.23 8.65
N LEU A 25 22.74 20.82 7.49
CA LEU A 25 23.54 20.25 6.40
C LEU A 25 23.67 21.25 5.24
N LEU A 26 24.49 22.28 5.47
CA LEU A 26 25.06 23.10 4.41
C LEU A 26 26.23 22.33 3.77
N ALA A 27 25.94 21.50 2.76
CA ALA A 27 26.93 20.98 1.83
C ALA A 27 26.84 21.75 0.50
N ALA A 28 27.71 22.75 0.39
CA ALA A 28 28.15 23.48 -0.80
C ALA A 28 27.65 22.99 -2.18
N GLY A 29 26.56 23.61 -2.66
CA GLY A 29 26.09 23.53 -4.05
C GLY A 29 24.99 24.57 -4.28
N GLY A 30 25.36 25.85 -4.35
CA GLY A 30 24.40 26.95 -4.37
C GLY A 30 23.53 26.98 -5.63
N VAL A 31 22.22 26.89 -5.42
CA VAL A 31 21.20 27.57 -6.23
C VAL A 31 20.26 28.30 -5.26
N THR A 32 20.75 29.34 -4.57
CA THR A 32 19.87 30.39 -4.04
C THR A 32 19.55 31.35 -5.19
N GLY A 33 18.85 30.83 -6.20
CA GLY A 33 18.10 31.67 -7.12
C GLY A 33 16.78 31.96 -6.44
N ALA A 34 16.58 33.19 -5.99
CA ALA A 34 15.22 33.68 -5.82
C ALA A 34 14.61 33.67 -7.22
N VAL A 35 13.98 32.55 -7.58
CA VAL A 35 13.09 32.49 -8.73
C VAL A 35 11.97 33.44 -8.33
N ALA A 36 11.97 34.64 -8.89
CA ALA A 36 10.76 35.42 -8.87
C ALA A 36 9.73 34.53 -9.56
N ALA A 37 8.74 34.04 -8.80
CA ALA A 37 7.56 33.40 -9.36
C ALA A 37 7.00 34.40 -10.36
N GLN A 38 7.37 34.22 -11.63
CA GLN A 38 6.70 34.87 -12.71
C GLN A 38 5.40 34.09 -12.77
N GLU A 39 4.32 34.74 -12.35
CA GLU A 39 2.96 34.27 -12.56
C GLU A 39 2.79 34.11 -14.07
N ASP A 40 3.13 32.93 -14.59
CA ASP A 40 2.66 32.50 -15.90
C ASP A 40 1.24 32.02 -15.64
N ASP A 41 0.26 32.86 -16.01
CA ASP A 41 -1.18 32.66 -15.85
C ASP A 41 -1.71 31.48 -16.70
N GLY A 42 -1.01 30.34 -16.72
CA GLY A 42 -1.29 29.22 -17.62
C GLY A 42 -0.57 27.91 -17.29
N SER A 43 0.17 27.82 -16.18
CA SER A 43 0.84 26.58 -15.78
C SER A 43 0.15 25.94 -14.58
N TYR A 44 0.20 24.60 -14.51
CA TYR A 44 -0.08 23.87 -13.28
C TYR A 44 0.86 24.33 -12.17
N ARG A 45 0.41 24.21 -10.92
CA ARG A 45 1.19 24.63 -9.76
C ARG A 45 1.03 23.67 -8.61
N ILE A 46 2.13 23.51 -7.88
CA ILE A 46 2.15 22.86 -6.58
C ILE A 46 2.46 23.90 -5.50
N SER A 47 1.84 23.74 -4.34
CA SER A 47 2.03 24.61 -3.18
C SER A 47 2.21 23.78 -1.93
N GLN A 48 3.24 24.09 -1.14
CA GLN A 48 3.46 23.49 0.17
C GLN A 48 3.97 24.58 1.11
N ALA A 49 3.35 24.71 2.28
CA ALA A 49 3.57 25.82 3.20
C ALA A 49 3.50 27.20 2.48
N ASP A 50 4.58 27.98 2.53
CA ASP A 50 4.69 29.31 1.90
C ASP A 50 5.30 29.28 0.48
N GLN A 51 5.51 28.10 -0.10
CA GLN A 51 6.17 27.93 -1.40
C GLN A 51 5.18 27.48 -2.47
N THR A 52 5.19 28.18 -3.60
CA THR A 52 4.44 27.79 -4.80
C THR A 52 5.39 27.70 -5.98
N VAL A 53 5.30 26.61 -6.73
CA VAL A 53 6.16 26.32 -7.88
C VAL A 53 5.27 25.94 -9.07
N ALA A 54 5.56 26.52 -10.23
CA ALA A 54 4.95 26.11 -11.49
C ALA A 54 5.53 24.76 -11.93
N VAL A 55 4.66 23.85 -12.37
CA VAL A 55 5.02 22.52 -12.85
C VAL A 55 4.41 22.28 -14.22
N GLU A 56 5.06 21.42 -15.00
CA GLU A 56 4.64 20.95 -16.31
C GLU A 56 4.31 19.46 -16.19
N PRO A 57 3.08 19.02 -16.50
CA PRO A 57 2.73 17.61 -16.53
C PRO A 57 3.62 16.84 -17.49
N LEU A 58 3.96 15.60 -17.14
CA LEU A 58 4.56 14.66 -18.07
C LEU A 58 3.53 14.38 -19.17
N THR A 59 3.92 14.41 -20.44
CA THR A 59 2.99 14.18 -21.56
C THR A 59 3.24 12.83 -22.21
N GLY A 60 2.18 12.09 -22.54
CA GLY A 60 2.28 10.84 -23.29
C GLY A 60 1.06 10.52 -24.13
N ASP A 61 1.25 9.67 -25.15
CA ASP A 61 0.19 9.28 -26.09
C ASP A 61 -0.67 8.09 -25.60
N ARG A 62 -0.43 7.60 -24.37
CA ARG A 62 -1.08 6.40 -23.82
C ARG A 62 -1.93 6.72 -22.58
N PRO A 63 -2.94 5.88 -22.24
CA PRO A 63 -3.69 6.01 -21.00
C PRO A 63 -2.79 5.92 -19.78
N VAL A 64 -3.21 6.52 -18.68
CA VAL A 64 -2.38 6.59 -17.46
C VAL A 64 -2.26 5.23 -16.76
N GLU A 65 -3.25 4.35 -16.89
CA GLU A 65 -3.22 2.97 -16.38
C GLU A 65 -2.19 2.15 -17.15
N GLU A 66 -2.02 2.43 -18.45
CA GLU A 66 -0.92 1.85 -19.23
C GLU A 66 0.42 2.43 -18.78
N LEU A 67 0.49 3.75 -18.51
CA LEU A 67 1.68 4.41 -17.94
C LEU A 67 2.11 3.76 -16.63
N TYR A 68 1.19 3.64 -15.68
CA TYR A 68 1.41 3.03 -14.39
C TYR A 68 1.74 1.54 -14.53
N SER A 69 0.98 0.85 -15.38
CA SER A 69 1.10 -0.59 -15.67
C SER A 69 1.06 -1.42 -14.39
N TYR A 70 0.00 -1.25 -13.58
CA TYR A 70 -0.22 -2.10 -12.41
C TYR A 70 -0.53 -3.52 -12.88
N ARG A 71 0.17 -4.52 -12.34
CA ARG A 71 0.06 -5.91 -12.81
C ARG A 71 -0.25 -6.84 -11.66
N LEU A 72 -1.17 -7.77 -11.90
CA LEU A 72 -1.53 -8.81 -10.96
C LEU A 72 -1.34 -10.19 -11.61
N PRO A 73 -1.09 -11.23 -10.80
CA PRO A 73 -1.18 -12.60 -11.27
C PRO A 73 -2.58 -12.91 -11.83
N ASP A 74 -2.64 -13.81 -12.81
CA ASP A 74 -3.87 -14.12 -13.57
C ASP A 74 -5.06 -14.57 -12.69
N GLN A 75 -4.79 -15.10 -11.48
CA GLN A 75 -5.84 -15.48 -10.53
C GLN A 75 -6.52 -14.30 -9.85
N TYR A 76 -6.00 -13.08 -10.00
CA TYR A 76 -6.56 -11.88 -9.38
C TYR A 76 -7.09 -10.90 -10.44
N GLU A 77 -8.11 -10.15 -10.07
CA GLU A 77 -8.61 -8.98 -10.79
C GLU A 77 -8.68 -7.78 -9.85
N GLY A 78 -8.52 -6.55 -10.35
CA GLY A 78 -8.44 -5.36 -9.50
C GLY A 78 -8.71 -4.07 -10.27
N VAL A 79 -8.72 -2.96 -9.54
CA VAL A 79 -8.96 -1.63 -10.12
C VAL A 79 -7.69 -1.11 -10.80
N GLY A 80 -7.80 -0.70 -12.06
CA GLY A 80 -6.67 -0.16 -12.83
C GLY A 80 -5.60 -1.17 -13.23
N VAL A 81 -5.93 -2.46 -13.17
CA VAL A 81 -5.01 -3.53 -13.56
C VAL A 81 -4.79 -3.48 -15.07
N HIS A 82 -3.53 -3.37 -15.45
CA HIS A 82 -3.09 -3.49 -16.82
C HIS A 82 -2.85 -4.97 -17.13
N ASP A 83 -3.83 -5.60 -17.78
CA ASP A 83 -3.83 -7.02 -18.14
C ASP A 83 -2.78 -7.33 -19.23
N VAL A 84 -1.54 -7.53 -18.78
CA VAL A 84 -0.44 -8.04 -19.60
C VAL A 84 0.11 -9.31 -18.97
N ALA A 85 0.23 -10.36 -19.78
CA ALA A 85 0.72 -11.64 -19.33
C ALA A 85 2.16 -11.53 -18.77
N GLY A 86 2.34 -12.00 -17.54
CA GLY A 86 3.64 -12.18 -16.89
C GLY A 86 4.08 -11.01 -15.99
N GLY A 87 5.01 -11.34 -15.10
CA GLY A 87 5.54 -10.42 -14.09
C GLY A 87 6.30 -9.22 -14.66
N PRO A 88 6.71 -8.29 -13.80
CA PRO A 88 6.60 -8.30 -12.33
C PRO A 88 5.16 -8.00 -11.86
N TYR A 89 4.78 -8.47 -10.68
CA TYR A 89 3.43 -8.32 -10.11
C TYR A 89 3.46 -7.44 -8.86
N TYR A 90 2.31 -6.86 -8.52
CA TYR A 90 2.10 -6.01 -7.33
C TYR A 90 3.01 -4.78 -7.33
N GLU A 91 3.16 -4.14 -8.49
CA GLU A 91 3.97 -2.94 -8.62
C GLU A 91 3.55 -2.09 -9.84
N SER A 92 3.98 -0.84 -9.83
CA SER A 92 3.89 0.10 -10.94
C SER A 92 4.98 -0.18 -11.97
N ALA A 93 4.81 -1.23 -12.78
CA ALA A 93 5.87 -1.71 -13.68
C ALA A 93 6.30 -0.68 -14.74
N GLY A 94 5.39 0.23 -15.12
CA GLY A 94 5.64 1.23 -16.15
C GLY A 94 6.42 2.46 -15.63
N THR A 95 6.48 2.66 -14.32
CA THR A 95 7.18 3.80 -13.68
C THR A 95 8.57 3.44 -13.15
N ARG A 96 9.06 2.20 -13.37
CA ARG A 96 10.38 1.73 -12.91
C ARG A 96 11.55 2.66 -13.23
N GLY A 97 11.50 3.38 -14.35
CA GLY A 97 12.56 4.30 -14.76
C GLY A 97 12.73 5.51 -13.83
N ILE A 98 11.69 5.88 -13.08
CA ILE A 98 11.66 7.06 -12.21
C ILE A 98 11.67 6.74 -10.72
N GLN A 99 11.32 5.51 -10.34
CA GLN A 99 11.27 5.01 -8.96
C GLN A 99 12.59 5.16 -8.19
N GLN A 100 12.50 5.40 -6.87
CA GLN A 100 13.62 5.53 -5.95
C GLN A 100 13.30 4.81 -4.63
N GLU A 101 14.31 4.19 -4.02
CA GLU A 101 14.16 3.54 -2.70
C GLU A 101 13.77 4.58 -1.65
N SER A 102 12.93 4.19 -0.67
CA SER A 102 12.50 5.05 0.44
C SER A 102 11.97 6.42 0.00
N THR A 103 11.36 6.50 -1.18
CA THR A 103 10.88 7.77 -1.77
C THR A 103 9.46 7.63 -2.25
N THR A 104 8.60 8.59 -1.91
CA THR A 104 7.32 8.80 -2.62
C THR A 104 7.53 9.73 -3.79
N ILE A 105 7.00 9.36 -4.94
CA ILE A 105 7.07 10.14 -6.17
C ILE A 105 5.65 10.48 -6.59
N THR A 106 5.40 11.76 -6.83
CA THR A 106 4.12 12.28 -7.31
C THR A 106 4.33 13.11 -8.56
N PHE A 107 3.44 13.02 -9.55
CA PHE A 107 3.51 13.86 -10.74
C PHE A 107 2.16 13.97 -11.43
N LEU A 108 2.00 15.01 -12.26
CA LEU A 108 0.88 15.10 -13.19
C LEU A 108 1.25 14.44 -14.51
N TYR A 109 0.31 13.71 -15.09
CA TYR A 109 0.44 13.09 -16.40
C TYR A 109 -0.71 13.51 -17.30
N ASP A 110 -0.39 14.12 -18.44
CA ASP A 110 -1.33 14.45 -19.52
C ASP A 110 -1.27 13.34 -20.57
N GLY A 111 -2.21 12.40 -20.48
CA GLY A 111 -2.31 11.20 -21.31
C GLY A 111 -3.39 11.29 -22.38
N SER A 112 -3.60 10.17 -23.09
CA SER A 112 -4.66 10.10 -24.12
C SER A 112 -6.09 10.24 -23.58
N GLU A 113 -6.27 10.08 -22.27
CA GLU A 113 -7.57 10.13 -21.58
C GLU A 113 -7.70 11.32 -20.62
N GLY A 114 -6.79 12.30 -20.73
CA GLY A 114 -6.79 13.52 -19.94
C GLY A 114 -5.72 13.54 -18.86
N LEU A 115 -5.87 14.49 -17.94
CA LEU A 115 -4.91 14.75 -16.88
C LEU A 115 -5.17 13.85 -15.67
N SER A 116 -4.10 13.31 -15.12
CA SER A 116 -4.12 12.48 -13.92
C SER A 116 -3.00 12.86 -12.96
N LEU A 117 -3.24 12.71 -11.66
CA LEU A 117 -2.21 12.70 -10.63
C LEU A 117 -1.77 11.26 -10.39
N VAL A 118 -0.47 11.01 -10.56
CA VAL A 118 0.13 9.69 -10.36
C VAL A 118 1.00 9.73 -9.12
N THR A 119 0.85 8.73 -8.24
CA THR A 119 1.71 8.54 -7.07
C THR A 119 2.26 7.13 -7.04
N VAL A 120 3.56 7.01 -6.76
CA VAL A 120 4.27 5.75 -6.61
C VAL A 120 5.12 5.79 -5.35
N HIS A 121 5.02 4.75 -4.54
CA HIS A 121 5.76 4.58 -3.29
C HIS A 121 6.89 3.57 -3.47
N GLY A 122 8.10 4.00 -3.13
CA GLY A 122 9.29 3.15 -3.14
C GLY A 122 9.78 2.77 -4.54
N LYS A 123 10.52 1.66 -4.58
CA LYS A 123 11.09 1.11 -5.80
C LYS A 123 11.09 -0.40 -5.71
N ALA A 124 10.47 -1.04 -6.67
CA ALA A 124 10.46 -2.48 -6.70
C ALA A 124 11.85 -3.04 -7.01
N THR A 125 12.21 -4.10 -6.29
CA THR A 125 13.45 -4.86 -6.53
C THR A 125 13.20 -6.17 -7.25
N THR A 126 11.94 -6.54 -7.53
CA THR A 126 11.63 -7.73 -8.32
C THR A 126 12.03 -7.56 -9.78
N THR A 127 12.43 -8.64 -10.44
CA THR A 127 12.72 -8.63 -11.88
C THR A 127 11.51 -9.10 -12.68
N SER A 128 11.55 -8.89 -14.00
CA SER A 128 10.42 -9.18 -14.89
C SER A 128 10.07 -10.66 -15.00
N ASP A 129 10.97 -11.57 -14.61
CA ASP A 129 10.70 -13.01 -14.55
C ASP A 129 10.16 -13.46 -13.17
N GLY A 130 9.85 -12.51 -12.29
CA GLY A 130 9.41 -12.77 -10.93
C GLY A 130 10.54 -13.24 -10.00
N SER A 131 11.79 -13.33 -10.48
CA SER A 131 12.91 -13.56 -9.57
C SER A 131 13.22 -12.28 -8.80
N GLU A 132 13.45 -12.44 -7.50
CA GLU A 132 14.03 -11.39 -6.67
C GLU A 132 15.35 -10.97 -7.31
N SER A 133 15.55 -9.67 -7.55
CA SER A 133 16.88 -9.18 -7.87
C SER A 133 17.73 -9.50 -6.65
N GLY A 134 18.63 -10.49 -6.77
CA GLY A 134 19.43 -11.08 -5.68
C GLY A 134 20.40 -10.13 -4.96
N ASN A 135 20.13 -8.83 -5.00
CA ASN A 135 20.85 -7.74 -4.40
C ASN A 135 19.95 -6.87 -3.48
N GLY A 136 18.67 -7.25 -3.29
CA GLY A 136 17.70 -6.58 -2.38
C GLY A 136 17.75 -7.08 -0.93
N GLY A 137 18.51 -8.14 -0.65
CA GLY A 137 18.83 -8.55 0.71
C GLY A 137 19.75 -7.52 1.35
N SER A 138 19.19 -6.57 2.09
CA SER A 138 19.95 -5.74 3.02
C SER A 138 20.75 -6.68 3.91
N ALA A 139 22.09 -6.67 3.77
CA ALA A 139 23.00 -7.59 4.46
C ALA A 139 22.93 -7.46 6.00
N ASP A 140 22.23 -6.42 6.47
CA ASP A 140 22.15 -6.02 7.86
C ASP A 140 20.78 -6.32 8.50
N GLY A 141 19.84 -6.95 7.77
CA GLY A 141 18.51 -7.31 8.29
C GLY A 141 17.54 -6.14 8.48
N GLU A 142 17.94 -4.92 8.09
CA GLU A 142 17.05 -3.77 7.97
C GLU A 142 16.39 -3.82 6.59
N SER A 143 15.10 -4.13 6.52
CA SER A 143 14.31 -4.17 5.28
C SER A 143 14.32 -2.80 4.58
N GLY A 144 15.33 -2.57 3.74
CA GLY A 144 15.43 -1.34 2.96
C GLY A 144 14.42 -1.36 1.83
N GLY A 145 13.50 -0.39 1.81
CA GLY A 145 12.64 -0.12 0.65
C GLY A 145 11.13 -0.16 0.89
N GLY A 146 10.69 -0.76 2.00
CA GLY A 146 9.28 -0.75 2.41
C GLY A 146 8.86 0.56 3.08
N GLY A 147 7.59 0.68 3.42
CA GLY A 147 7.06 1.83 4.15
C GLY A 147 5.55 1.81 4.28
N SER A 148 5.01 2.83 4.95
CA SER A 148 3.58 3.07 5.08
C SER A 148 3.28 4.56 4.94
N VAL A 149 2.17 4.88 4.28
CA VAL A 149 1.73 6.25 4.02
C VAL A 149 0.22 6.31 4.16
N THR A 150 -0.28 7.34 4.83
CA THR A 150 -1.70 7.70 4.83
C THR A 150 -1.86 9.07 4.19
N TRP A 151 -2.73 9.18 3.19
CA TRP A 151 -3.13 10.47 2.65
C TRP A 151 -4.60 10.71 2.91
N ASP A 152 -4.92 11.88 3.47
CA ASP A 152 -6.23 12.49 3.37
C ASP A 152 -6.19 13.48 2.20
N VAL A 153 -7.14 13.39 1.27
CA VAL A 153 -7.13 14.10 0.00
C VAL A 153 -8.47 14.78 -0.21
N ALA A 154 -8.48 16.10 -0.33
CA ALA A 154 -9.66 16.88 -0.72
C ALA A 154 -9.54 17.30 -2.19
N VAL A 155 -10.57 17.08 -3.00
CA VAL A 155 -10.55 17.29 -4.47
C VAL A 155 -11.76 18.11 -4.91
N ASP A 156 -11.53 19.29 -5.50
CA ASP A 156 -12.56 20.10 -6.18
C ASP A 156 -12.65 19.72 -7.66
N ALA A 157 -12.96 18.45 -7.91
CA ALA A 157 -13.22 17.90 -9.24
C ALA A 157 -14.26 16.79 -9.12
N ALA A 158 -15.51 17.11 -9.43
CA ALA A 158 -16.67 16.24 -9.18
C ALA A 158 -16.64 14.91 -9.95
N ASP A 159 -15.80 14.81 -10.99
CA ASP A 159 -15.64 13.59 -11.78
C ASP A 159 -14.29 12.89 -11.52
N ALA A 160 -13.48 13.37 -10.57
CA ALA A 160 -12.22 12.72 -10.24
C ALA A 160 -12.45 11.34 -9.62
N ASP A 161 -11.69 10.34 -10.08
CA ASP A 161 -11.78 8.97 -9.57
C ASP A 161 -10.39 8.33 -9.59
N TRP A 162 -10.18 7.39 -8.67
CA TRP A 162 -8.97 6.59 -8.60
C TRP A 162 -9.03 5.47 -9.64
N LEU A 163 -8.37 5.70 -10.78
CA LEU A 163 -8.28 4.80 -11.92
C LEU A 163 -7.41 3.57 -11.62
N VAL A 164 -6.39 3.74 -10.78
CA VAL A 164 -5.51 2.66 -10.29
C VAL A 164 -5.46 2.72 -8.79
N ARG A 165 -5.65 1.55 -8.16
CA ARG A 165 -5.65 1.37 -6.72
C ARG A 165 -4.83 0.13 -6.41
N ASP A 166 -3.57 0.32 -6.02
CA ASP A 166 -2.71 -0.78 -5.60
C ASP A 166 -3.32 -1.48 -4.37
N ASP A 167 -3.03 -2.78 -4.24
CA ASP A 167 -3.60 -3.67 -3.20
C ASP A 167 -5.13 -3.61 -3.03
N GLN A 168 -5.85 -3.28 -4.12
CA GLN A 168 -7.30 -3.46 -4.24
C GLN A 168 -7.67 -4.48 -5.33
N TYR A 169 -7.54 -5.76 -4.98
CA TYR A 169 -7.86 -6.88 -5.87
C TYR A 169 -8.61 -8.06 -5.22
N TRP A 170 -9.25 -8.87 -6.06
CA TRP A 170 -10.06 -10.01 -5.65
C TRP A 170 -9.59 -11.27 -6.37
N ASP A 171 -9.70 -12.39 -5.68
CA ASP A 171 -9.55 -13.70 -6.30
C ASP A 171 -10.64 -13.85 -7.36
N ARG A 172 -10.26 -14.20 -8.58
CA ARG A 172 -11.18 -14.26 -9.72
C ARG A 172 -12.18 -15.41 -9.59
N GLU A 173 -11.78 -16.50 -8.94
CA GLU A 173 -12.59 -17.70 -8.79
C GLU A 173 -13.60 -17.52 -7.67
N THR A 174 -13.16 -17.05 -6.50
CA THR A 174 -14.04 -16.90 -5.33
C THR A 174 -14.71 -15.52 -5.25
N GLY A 175 -14.14 -14.54 -5.95
CA GLY A 175 -14.47 -13.12 -5.83
C GLY A 175 -14.04 -12.50 -4.49
N GLU A 176 -13.45 -13.27 -3.57
CA GLU A 176 -13.09 -12.77 -2.25
C GLU A 176 -11.92 -11.79 -2.34
N ARG A 177 -11.92 -10.79 -1.46
CA ARG A 177 -10.79 -9.86 -1.37
C ARG A 177 -9.55 -10.67 -0.99
N ALA A 178 -8.47 -10.50 -1.75
CA ALA A 178 -7.24 -11.24 -1.47
C ALA A 178 -6.70 -10.90 -0.07
N ALA A 179 -6.23 -11.91 0.65
CA ALA A 179 -5.71 -11.75 2.01
C ALA A 179 -4.41 -10.93 2.09
N SER A 180 -3.77 -10.70 0.95
CA SER A 180 -2.58 -9.86 0.79
C SER A 180 -2.91 -8.38 0.57
N ASN A 181 -4.19 -8.00 0.46
CA ASN A 181 -4.59 -6.61 0.35
C ASN A 181 -4.53 -5.93 1.72
N PHE A 182 -3.49 -5.17 1.97
CA PHE A 182 -3.33 -4.45 3.23
C PHE A 182 -3.80 -3.00 3.18
N ASP A 183 -3.89 -2.43 1.98
CA ASP A 183 -4.30 -1.05 1.79
C ASP A 183 -5.75 -0.79 2.16
N ASN A 184 -6.05 0.42 2.64
CA ASN A 184 -7.41 0.87 2.87
C ASN A 184 -7.74 2.01 1.92
N TRP A 185 -8.87 1.87 1.23
CA TRP A 185 -9.36 2.85 0.26
C TRP A 185 -10.74 3.33 0.71
N ASP A 186 -10.83 4.57 1.15
CA ASP A 186 -12.06 5.30 1.42
C ASP A 186 -12.10 6.51 0.47
N VAL A 187 -12.82 6.40 -0.64
CA VAL A 187 -12.67 7.33 -1.79
C VAL A 187 -14.02 7.83 -2.29
N ASP A 188 -14.97 7.98 -1.37
CA ASP A 188 -16.32 8.44 -1.70
C ASP A 188 -16.41 9.98 -1.65
N GLY A 189 -16.95 10.58 -2.71
CA GLY A 189 -17.24 12.01 -2.76
C GLY A 189 -16.02 12.87 -3.13
N ASP A 190 -15.83 13.98 -2.42
CA ASP A 190 -14.75 14.96 -2.64
C ASP A 190 -13.63 14.86 -1.58
N HIS A 191 -13.74 13.94 -0.63
CA HIS A 191 -12.75 13.68 0.40
C HIS A 191 -12.38 12.20 0.42
N HIS A 192 -11.12 11.91 0.11
CA HIS A 192 -10.60 10.56 0.05
C HIS A 192 -9.59 10.35 1.18
N ARG A 193 -9.59 9.17 1.78
CA ARG A 193 -8.54 8.69 2.67
C ARG A 193 -8.00 7.38 2.14
N ILE A 194 -6.68 7.32 1.99
CA ILE A 194 -5.99 6.13 1.52
C ILE A 194 -4.85 5.81 2.47
N ASP A 195 -4.80 4.56 2.92
CA ASP A 195 -3.70 4.01 3.71
C ASP A 195 -2.96 2.96 2.87
N TRP A 196 -1.69 3.22 2.56
CA TRP A 196 -0.80 2.31 1.83
C TRP A 196 0.22 1.66 2.74
N THR A 197 0.61 0.42 2.42
CA THR A 197 1.78 -0.23 3.03
C THR A 197 2.42 -1.25 2.10
N TRP A 198 3.74 -1.18 1.93
CA TRP A 198 4.47 -2.08 1.03
C TRP A 198 5.77 -2.60 1.60
N SER A 199 6.22 -3.73 1.05
CA SER A 199 7.54 -4.30 1.30
C SER A 199 8.59 -3.69 0.36
N GLY A 200 9.88 -3.84 0.67
CA GLY A 200 10.95 -3.38 -0.23
C GLY A 200 11.04 -4.10 -1.58
N GLU A 201 10.25 -5.17 -1.78
CA GLU A 201 10.22 -5.93 -3.03
C GLU A 201 9.25 -5.34 -4.06
N ALA A 202 8.23 -4.64 -3.57
CA ALA A 202 7.11 -4.11 -4.35
C ALA A 202 7.13 -2.57 -4.36
N THR A 203 6.23 -1.98 -5.15
CA THR A 203 5.83 -0.58 -4.99
C THR A 203 4.37 -0.53 -4.62
N ASP A 204 3.97 0.62 -4.12
CA ASP A 204 2.57 0.92 -3.86
C ASP A 204 2.15 2.22 -4.55
N GLY A 205 0.87 2.57 -4.44
CA GLY A 205 0.35 3.88 -4.82
C GLY A 205 -0.95 3.82 -5.61
N GLY A 206 -1.09 4.72 -6.57
CA GLY A 206 -2.30 4.81 -7.37
C GLY A 206 -2.34 5.99 -8.31
N VAL A 207 -3.46 6.10 -9.01
CA VAL A 207 -3.70 7.13 -10.01
C VAL A 207 -5.07 7.76 -9.79
N LEU A 208 -5.10 9.06 -9.50
CA LEU A 208 -6.31 9.87 -9.48
C LEU A 208 -6.46 10.54 -10.85
N GLY A 209 -7.46 10.12 -11.62
CA GLY A 209 -7.71 10.60 -12.97
C GLY A 209 -8.81 11.64 -13.08
N TYR A 210 -9.13 11.98 -14.33
CA TYR A 210 -10.19 12.91 -14.70
C TYR A 210 -10.04 14.32 -14.11
N LEU A 211 -8.78 14.77 -14.02
CA LEU A 211 -8.47 16.15 -13.67
C LEU A 211 -8.54 17.05 -14.91
N ASP A 212 -8.76 18.34 -14.69
CA ASP A 212 -8.80 19.37 -15.72
C ASP A 212 -8.09 20.66 -15.28
N ASP A 213 -8.11 21.68 -16.14
CA ASP A 213 -7.44 22.95 -15.86
C ASP A 213 -8.06 23.72 -14.67
N ALA A 214 -9.31 23.44 -14.32
CA ALA A 214 -10.03 24.05 -13.20
C ALA A 214 -9.87 23.27 -11.90
N SER A 215 -9.35 22.05 -11.97
CA SER A 215 -9.21 21.15 -10.83
C SER A 215 -8.21 21.70 -9.80
N ALA A 216 -8.54 21.52 -8.54
CA ALA A 216 -7.66 21.80 -7.41
C ALA A 216 -7.82 20.69 -6.37
N LEU A 217 -6.71 20.29 -5.76
CA LEU A 217 -6.71 19.28 -4.69
C LEU A 217 -5.68 19.62 -3.61
N VAL A 218 -5.94 19.13 -2.40
CA VAL A 218 -5.01 19.19 -1.26
C VAL A 218 -4.81 17.79 -0.74
N ILE A 219 -3.54 17.41 -0.56
CA ILE A 219 -3.11 16.16 0.06
C ILE A 219 -2.53 16.52 1.42
N ASP A 220 -3.10 16.01 2.50
CA ASP A 220 -2.52 16.05 3.83
C ASP A 220 -1.87 14.70 4.15
N PRO A 221 -0.53 14.64 4.15
CA PRO A 221 0.16 13.38 4.28
C PRO A 221 0.49 13.01 5.73
N SER A 222 0.48 11.72 6.00
CA SER A 222 1.03 11.10 7.20
C SER A 222 1.98 9.97 6.80
N TYR A 223 3.28 10.18 7.02
CA TYR A 223 4.34 9.20 6.68
C TYR A 223 4.88 8.49 7.92
N ASN A 224 5.39 7.27 7.72
CA ASN A 224 6.12 6.50 8.73
C ASN A 224 5.29 6.35 10.01
N GLU A 225 5.86 6.63 11.20
CA GLU A 225 5.17 6.54 12.50
C GLU A 225 3.82 7.29 12.59
N GLN A 226 3.54 8.20 11.65
CA GLN A 226 2.26 8.93 11.58
C GLN A 226 1.21 8.23 10.70
N ALA A 227 1.62 7.34 9.80
CA ALA A 227 0.73 6.59 8.92
C ALA A 227 -0.09 5.56 9.71
N THR A 228 -1.33 5.29 9.27
CA THR A 228 -2.25 4.35 9.92
C THR A 228 -1.67 2.94 10.01
N LEU A 229 -1.00 2.48 8.95
CA LEU A 229 -0.53 1.10 8.80
C LEU A 229 0.94 0.89 9.20
N TYR A 230 1.57 1.86 9.87
CA TYR A 230 3.00 1.81 10.19
C TYR A 230 3.37 0.59 11.02
N GLU A 231 4.32 -0.21 10.51
CA GLU A 231 4.81 -1.45 11.11
C GLU A 231 3.72 -2.51 11.40
N GLU A 232 2.51 -2.35 10.85
CA GLU A 232 1.44 -3.35 11.01
C GLU A 232 1.68 -4.56 10.09
N HIS A 233 2.04 -4.28 8.84
CA HIS A 233 2.23 -5.30 7.80
C HIS A 233 3.66 -5.36 7.29
N TYR A 234 4.26 -4.20 7.02
CA TYR A 234 5.62 -4.07 6.52
C TYR A 234 6.42 -3.04 7.31
N ALA A 235 7.73 -3.25 7.36
CA ALA A 235 8.67 -2.33 7.98
C ALA A 235 9.41 -1.52 6.91
N GLY A 236 9.85 -0.33 7.30
CA GLY A 236 10.63 0.57 6.46
C GLY A 236 10.19 2.02 6.67
N ASP A 237 11.02 2.93 6.19
CA ASP A 237 10.76 4.36 6.28
C ASP A 237 10.86 5.00 4.90
N VAL A 238 9.93 5.93 4.65
CA VAL A 238 10.01 6.91 3.58
C VAL A 238 10.87 8.08 4.06
N ALA A 239 11.99 8.30 3.37
CA ALA A 239 12.94 9.36 3.67
C ALA A 239 12.68 10.63 2.85
N ASP A 240 12.10 10.49 1.66
CA ASP A 240 11.93 11.57 0.70
C ASP A 240 10.54 11.54 0.06
N TRP A 241 9.97 12.71 -0.20
CA TRP A 241 8.81 12.87 -1.09
C TRP A 241 9.17 13.88 -2.18
N GLN A 242 8.89 13.53 -3.43
CA GLN A 242 9.29 14.32 -4.57
C GLN A 242 8.12 14.52 -5.53
N PHE A 243 8.00 15.73 -6.06
CA PHE A 243 7.15 16.03 -7.20
C PHE A 243 7.98 16.06 -8.49
N LEU A 244 7.56 15.34 -9.54
CA LEU A 244 8.22 15.38 -10.85
C LEU A 244 7.49 16.32 -11.82
N SER A 245 8.26 16.93 -12.72
CA SER A 245 7.77 17.86 -13.72
C SER A 245 8.65 17.83 -14.96
N GLY A 246 8.07 18.17 -16.11
CA GLY A 246 8.79 18.29 -17.38
C GLY A 246 8.72 17.03 -18.23
N ASP A 247 9.62 16.95 -19.22
CA ASP A 247 9.68 15.86 -20.18
C ASP A 247 10.36 14.60 -19.60
N ASP A 248 9.97 13.41 -20.07
CA ASP A 248 10.56 12.12 -19.66
C ASP A 248 12.10 12.05 -19.75
N ASP A 249 12.70 12.77 -20.72
CA ASP A 249 14.14 12.81 -20.95
C ASP A 249 14.88 13.86 -20.08
N ASP A 250 14.15 14.78 -19.42
CA ASP A 250 14.68 15.90 -18.64
C ASP A 250 13.77 16.24 -17.45
N LEU A 251 13.53 15.26 -16.58
CA LEU A 251 12.64 15.40 -15.43
C LEU A 251 13.27 16.28 -14.33
N ASP A 252 12.57 17.35 -13.99
CA ASP A 252 12.82 18.13 -12.79
C ASP A 252 12.24 17.41 -11.57
N ARG A 253 12.95 17.48 -10.43
CA ARG A 253 12.55 16.88 -9.15
C ARG A 253 12.46 17.96 -8.08
N PHE A 254 11.27 18.17 -7.54
CA PHE A 254 11.02 19.08 -6.42
C PHE A 254 10.89 18.27 -5.13
N ALA A 255 11.78 18.51 -4.17
CA ALA A 255 11.64 17.90 -2.85
C ALA A 255 10.46 18.53 -2.09
N LEU A 256 9.66 17.69 -1.45
CA LEU A 256 8.52 18.04 -0.62
C LEU A 256 8.79 17.64 0.84
N ALA A 257 8.21 18.37 1.78
CA ALA A 257 8.20 18.00 3.19
C ALA A 257 7.19 16.87 3.43
N LEU A 258 7.55 15.90 4.27
CA LEU A 258 6.70 14.75 4.60
C LEU A 258 5.56 15.08 5.58
N ASP A 259 5.63 16.24 6.23
CA ASP A 259 4.72 16.65 7.31
C ASP A 259 3.94 17.94 6.98
N GLU A 260 3.93 18.34 5.71
CA GLU A 260 3.26 19.55 5.25
C GLU A 260 2.28 19.22 4.11
N PRO A 261 1.03 19.72 4.14
CA PRO A 261 0.08 19.50 3.07
C PRO A 261 0.55 20.00 1.70
N LEU A 262 0.27 19.23 0.65
CA LEU A 262 0.54 19.57 -0.74
C LEU A 262 -0.75 20.00 -1.43
N GLY A 263 -0.83 21.25 -1.85
CA GLY A 263 -1.84 21.74 -2.78
C GLY A 263 -1.39 21.57 -4.23
N VAL A 264 -2.23 21.01 -5.09
CA VAL A 264 -2.02 20.93 -6.55
C VAL A 264 -3.19 21.64 -7.23
N ALA A 265 -2.90 22.52 -8.18
CA ALA A 265 -3.94 23.25 -8.91
C ALA A 265 -3.60 23.38 -10.39
N GLY A 266 -4.63 23.23 -11.22
CA GLY A 266 -4.59 23.56 -12.63
C GLY A 266 -4.43 25.07 -12.88
N PRO A 267 -4.22 25.46 -14.16
CA PRO A 267 -4.11 26.86 -14.56
C PRO A 267 -5.27 27.74 -14.06
N ASP A 268 -6.49 27.23 -14.12
CA ASP A 268 -7.73 27.92 -13.73
C ASP A 268 -8.25 27.50 -12.35
N GLY A 269 -7.65 26.49 -11.72
CA GLY A 269 -8.05 26.01 -10.39
C GLY A 269 -7.74 26.98 -9.26
N ASP A 270 -8.39 26.81 -8.10
CA ASP A 270 -8.20 27.63 -6.90
C ASP A 270 -8.15 26.77 -5.64
N LEU A 271 -7.09 26.92 -4.84
CA LEU A 271 -6.93 26.18 -3.57
C LEU A 271 -7.71 26.82 -2.41
N SER A 272 -8.30 28.02 -2.59
CA SER A 272 -8.85 28.79 -1.46
C SER A 272 -10.10 28.18 -0.81
N GLY A 273 -10.70 27.15 -1.41
CA GLY A 273 -11.85 26.41 -0.87
C GLY A 273 -11.61 24.90 -0.72
N VAL A 274 -10.39 24.42 -0.94
CA VAL A 274 -10.06 22.99 -0.87
C VAL A 274 -9.27 22.74 0.41
N SER A 275 -9.82 21.93 1.32
CA SER A 275 -9.22 21.64 2.61
C SER A 275 -9.67 20.28 3.12
N VAL A 276 -8.75 19.53 3.72
CA VAL A 276 -9.05 18.26 4.43
C VAL A 276 -9.73 18.50 5.79
N ASP A 277 -9.53 19.66 6.41
CA ASP A 277 -10.03 19.97 7.75
C ASP A 277 -11.57 20.04 7.84
N ASP A 278 -12.25 20.28 6.71
CA ASP A 278 -13.69 20.53 6.69
C ASP A 278 -14.52 19.23 6.79
N ALA A 279 -13.96 18.07 6.41
CA ALA A 279 -14.68 16.80 6.39
C ALA A 279 -14.94 16.22 7.81
N GLN A 280 -14.10 16.54 8.79
CA GLN A 280 -14.24 16.00 10.16
C GLN A 280 -15.30 16.69 11.04
N GLN A 281 -15.98 17.74 10.57
CA GLN A 281 -16.89 18.53 11.41
C GLN A 281 -18.39 18.22 11.28
N ASP A 282 -18.85 17.37 10.35
CA ASP A 282 -20.30 17.15 10.13
C ASP A 282 -20.90 15.94 10.86
N ASP A 283 -20.13 15.26 11.71
CA ASP A 283 -20.66 14.20 12.59
C ASP A 283 -21.32 14.79 13.86
N GLY A 284 -22.47 15.41 13.66
CA GLY A 284 -23.60 15.08 14.53
C GLY A 284 -23.68 15.69 15.93
N ASP A 285 -23.47 17.01 16.08
CA ASP A 285 -24.04 17.75 17.24
C ASP A 285 -25.09 18.79 16.82
N GLY A 286 -25.84 18.46 15.77
CA GLY A 286 -27.12 19.07 15.41
C GLY A 286 -28.28 18.67 16.34
N ALA A 287 -27.99 18.20 17.56
CA ALA A 287 -29.00 18.08 18.62
C ALA A 287 -29.39 19.50 19.04
N THR A 288 -30.34 20.08 18.30
CA THR A 288 -31.05 21.27 18.74
C THR A 288 -31.77 20.91 20.04
N GLU A 289 -31.13 21.22 21.18
CA GLU A 289 -31.76 21.18 22.49
C GLU A 289 -32.99 22.08 22.45
N THR A 290 -34.12 21.46 22.14
CA THR A 290 -35.42 22.09 22.30
C THR A 290 -35.64 22.10 23.79
N GLU A 291 -35.46 23.25 24.44
CA GLU A 291 -35.82 23.50 25.84
C GLU A 291 -37.27 23.06 26.11
N SER A 292 -37.45 21.78 26.41
CA SER A 292 -38.70 21.22 26.90
C SER A 292 -38.70 21.40 28.42
N THR A 293 -39.31 22.48 28.87
CA THR A 293 -39.72 22.66 30.26
C THR A 293 -40.58 21.47 30.69
N ARG A 294 -39.98 20.51 31.41
CA ARG A 294 -40.71 19.48 32.15
C ARG A 294 -40.34 19.55 33.63
N THR A 295 -41.40 19.86 34.38
CA THR A 295 -41.58 19.87 35.81
C THR A 295 -40.93 18.72 36.55
N ASP A 296 -40.33 19.08 37.69
CA ASP A 296 -39.92 18.25 38.81
C ASP A 296 -40.86 17.06 39.07
N THR A 297 -40.29 15.87 39.22
CA THR A 297 -40.87 14.82 40.05
C THR A 297 -39.73 14.11 40.77
N GLU A 298 -39.54 14.47 42.04
CA GLU A 298 -38.77 13.72 43.01
C GLU A 298 -39.24 12.26 43.03
N THR A 299 -38.34 11.31 42.88
CA THR A 299 -38.55 9.94 43.36
C THR A 299 -37.24 9.42 43.92
N GLU A 300 -37.31 9.11 45.20
CA GLU A 300 -36.23 8.70 46.08
C GLU A 300 -35.63 7.34 45.70
N SER A 301 -34.38 7.17 46.13
CA SER A 301 -33.51 6.00 46.08
C SER A 301 -34.19 4.65 46.36
N PRO A 302 -33.54 3.55 45.93
CA PRO A 302 -32.78 2.85 46.97
C PRO A 302 -31.36 2.48 46.57
N GLU A 303 -30.52 2.59 47.58
CA GLU A 303 -29.14 2.14 47.70
C GLU A 303 -29.03 0.64 47.39
N ARG A 304 -28.02 0.26 46.61
CA ARG A 304 -27.53 -1.12 46.56
C ARG A 304 -26.01 -1.14 46.54
N ASP A 305 -25.47 -1.32 47.75
CA ASP A 305 -24.18 -1.93 48.02
C ASP A 305 -24.10 -3.33 47.38
N THR A 306 -22.94 -3.65 46.80
CA THR A 306 -22.29 -4.98 46.60
C THR A 306 -21.33 -4.84 45.41
N ASP A 307 -20.11 -5.32 45.39
CA ASP A 307 -19.27 -6.02 46.36
C ASP A 307 -17.84 -5.94 45.78
N GLU A 308 -16.86 -6.00 46.65
CA GLU A 308 -15.44 -6.05 46.31
C GLU A 308 -15.15 -7.30 45.47
N THR A 309 -14.33 -7.20 44.42
CA THR A 309 -13.60 -8.37 43.93
C THR A 309 -12.19 -7.96 43.51
N GLU A 310 -11.26 -8.65 44.14
CA GLU A 310 -9.83 -8.45 44.22
C GLU A 310 -9.11 -8.71 42.88
N GLU A 311 -7.95 -8.08 42.76
CA GLU A 311 -6.95 -8.23 41.69
C GLU A 311 -6.43 -9.66 41.56
N PRO A 312 -5.81 -9.97 40.40
CA PRO A 312 -4.49 -10.58 40.49
C PRO A 312 -3.43 -9.81 39.71
N ASP A 313 -2.38 -9.53 40.48
CA ASP A 313 -1.00 -9.22 40.18
C ASP A 313 -0.37 -10.43 39.43
N GLU A 314 -0.01 -10.28 38.15
CA GLU A 314 0.90 -11.22 37.47
C GLU A 314 2.06 -10.45 36.84
N THR A 315 3.13 -10.38 37.62
CA THR A 315 4.51 -10.20 37.20
C THR A 315 5.00 -11.42 36.44
N GLU A 316 5.37 -11.28 35.18
CA GLU A 316 6.34 -12.20 34.55
C GLU A 316 7.65 -11.45 34.26
N GLU A 317 8.65 -11.79 35.07
CA GLU A 317 10.06 -11.66 34.73
C GLU A 317 10.37 -12.72 33.66
N THR A 318 10.93 -12.32 32.52
CA THR A 318 11.75 -13.23 31.72
C THR A 318 13.15 -12.67 31.55
N GLU A 319 14.09 -13.51 31.99
CA GLU A 319 15.49 -13.26 32.11
C GLU A 319 16.18 -13.16 30.75
N GLN A 320 17.13 -12.23 30.69
CA GLN A 320 18.19 -12.15 29.71
C GLN A 320 18.90 -13.50 29.58
N THR A 321 19.07 -13.96 28.34
CA THR A 321 20.16 -14.89 28.01
C THR A 321 20.94 -14.26 26.86
N GLU A 322 22.11 -13.71 27.19
CA GLU A 322 23.18 -13.43 26.25
C GLU A 322 23.79 -14.77 25.81
N GLU A 323 23.83 -15.08 24.51
CA GLU A 323 24.95 -15.83 23.93
C GLU A 323 25.33 -15.25 22.56
N THR A 324 26.63 -15.01 22.46
CA THR A 324 27.46 -14.46 21.41
C THR A 324 27.88 -15.50 20.36
N GLU A 325 28.31 -14.99 19.19
CA GLU A 325 29.20 -15.63 18.17
C GLU A 325 28.51 -16.68 17.27
N GLU A 326 28.70 -16.77 15.96
CA GLU A 326 29.84 -16.49 15.09
C GLU A 326 29.33 -16.35 13.64
N THR A 327 29.92 -15.44 12.87
CA THR A 327 29.64 -15.18 11.46
C THR A 327 30.40 -16.20 10.60
N GLU A 328 29.70 -17.02 9.79
CA GLU A 328 30.33 -17.85 8.76
C GLU A 328 30.24 -17.18 7.39
N GLU A 329 31.39 -17.05 6.73
CA GLU A 329 31.53 -16.64 5.33
C GLU A 329 31.02 -17.76 4.40
N PRO A 330 30.33 -17.45 3.28
CA PRO A 330 30.07 -18.43 2.24
C PRO A 330 31.32 -18.64 1.36
N GLU A 331 31.78 -19.90 1.30
CA GLU A 331 32.76 -20.35 0.29
C GLU A 331 32.12 -20.54 -1.07
N GLU A 332 32.92 -20.23 -2.09
CA GLU A 332 32.70 -20.44 -3.51
C GLU A 332 32.40 -21.92 -3.85
N THR A 333 31.41 -22.15 -4.70
CA THR A 333 31.28 -23.43 -5.41
C THR A 333 31.60 -23.25 -6.89
N GLU A 334 32.76 -23.81 -7.24
CA GLU A 334 33.21 -24.02 -8.61
C GLU A 334 32.33 -24.97 -9.42
N GLU A 335 32.46 -24.77 -10.73
CA GLU A 335 32.05 -25.58 -11.87
C GLU A 335 32.05 -27.09 -11.64
N ARG A 336 30.92 -27.73 -11.97
CA ARG A 336 30.86 -29.19 -12.12
C ARG A 336 30.08 -29.58 -13.37
N ASP A 337 30.82 -29.69 -14.47
CA ASP A 337 30.50 -30.58 -15.58
C ASP A 337 30.43 -32.03 -15.07
N GLY A 338 29.38 -32.77 -15.44
CA GLY A 338 29.28 -34.18 -15.11
C GLY A 338 28.00 -34.85 -15.60
N ASP A 339 28.06 -35.36 -16.83
CA ASP A 339 27.24 -36.48 -17.31
C ASP A 339 27.02 -37.52 -16.20
N ASN A 340 25.77 -37.95 -15.94
CA ASN A 340 25.47 -39.37 -15.75
C ASN A 340 23.98 -39.72 -15.59
N ASP A 341 23.63 -40.77 -16.33
CA ASP A 341 22.76 -41.90 -15.95
C ASP A 341 21.26 -41.68 -15.75
N GLU A 342 20.55 -41.94 -16.86
CA GLU A 342 19.52 -42.97 -16.97
C GLU A 342 19.25 -43.77 -15.67
N ARG A 343 18.13 -43.47 -15.02
CA ARG A 343 17.43 -44.42 -14.15
C ARG A 343 15.96 -44.43 -14.48
N ASP A 344 15.61 -45.44 -15.27
CA ASP A 344 14.34 -46.15 -15.18
C ASP A 344 14.14 -46.60 -13.73
N ASP A 345 13.09 -46.14 -13.07
CA ASP A 345 12.52 -46.84 -11.93
C ASP A 345 10.99 -46.76 -12.07
N ASP A 346 10.46 -47.85 -12.62
CA ASP A 346 9.07 -48.25 -12.58
C ASP A 346 8.57 -48.24 -11.12
N VAL A 347 7.63 -47.36 -10.81
CA VAL A 347 6.80 -47.47 -9.60
C VAL A 347 5.34 -47.55 -10.03
N ASP A 348 4.92 -48.79 -10.27
CA ASP A 348 3.54 -49.24 -10.08
C ASP A 348 3.13 -48.95 -8.63
N ASP A 349 2.22 -48.01 -8.41
CA ASP A 349 1.36 -48.03 -7.22
C ASP A 349 -0.06 -47.70 -7.66
N GLU A 350 -0.80 -48.77 -7.96
CA GLU A 350 -2.24 -48.75 -8.14
C GLU A 350 -2.90 -48.35 -6.81
N ARG A 351 -3.43 -47.13 -6.76
CA ARG A 351 -4.48 -46.76 -5.82
C ARG A 351 -5.66 -46.17 -6.58
N ASP A 352 -6.48 -47.11 -7.02
CA ASP A 352 -7.90 -46.92 -7.27
C ASP A 352 -8.56 -46.51 -5.94
N ASP A 353 -8.77 -45.22 -5.73
CA ASP A 353 -9.83 -44.69 -4.86
C ASP A 353 -10.65 -43.71 -5.75
N GLU A 354 -11.36 -44.31 -6.71
CA GLU A 354 -12.49 -43.72 -7.42
C GLU A 354 -13.67 -43.69 -6.44
N ASP A 355 -13.91 -42.56 -5.76
CA ASP A 355 -15.20 -42.28 -5.13
C ASP A 355 -15.58 -40.82 -5.48
N ASP A 356 -16.27 -40.75 -6.63
CA ASP A 356 -17.27 -39.77 -7.09
C ASP A 356 -17.74 -38.70 -6.07
N ASP A 357 -17.14 -37.51 -6.11
CA ASP A 357 -17.70 -36.26 -5.54
C ASP A 357 -17.64 -35.10 -6.59
N ASP A 358 -17.92 -35.40 -7.87
CA ASP A 358 -17.87 -34.46 -9.02
C ASP A 358 -19.24 -33.84 -9.39
N ASP A 359 -20.20 -33.75 -8.47
CA ASP A 359 -21.60 -33.37 -8.80
C ASP A 359 -22.01 -31.92 -8.41
N ASP A 360 -21.10 -31.09 -7.90
CA ASP A 360 -21.46 -29.74 -7.41
C ASP A 360 -20.98 -28.56 -8.31
N ASP A 361 -20.24 -28.79 -9.40
CA ASP A 361 -19.68 -27.71 -10.25
C ASP A 361 -20.66 -27.10 -11.29
N VAL A 362 -21.90 -27.60 -11.38
CA VAL A 362 -22.82 -27.19 -12.47
C VAL A 362 -23.50 -25.84 -12.19
N ASP A 363 -23.56 -25.41 -10.93
CA ASP A 363 -24.23 -24.15 -10.55
C ASP A 363 -23.33 -22.90 -10.73
N ASP A 364 -22.02 -23.07 -10.96
CA ASP A 364 -21.06 -21.95 -11.08
C ASP A 364 -20.99 -21.35 -12.50
N GLU A 365 -21.25 -22.14 -13.56
CA GLU A 365 -21.21 -21.63 -14.94
C GLU A 365 -22.30 -20.56 -15.21
N GLU A 366 -23.51 -20.74 -14.68
CA GLU A 366 -24.63 -19.80 -14.89
C GLU A 366 -24.40 -18.48 -14.11
N ALA A 367 -23.78 -18.55 -12.93
CA ALA A 367 -23.42 -17.37 -12.15
C ALA A 367 -22.31 -16.55 -12.84
N GLN A 368 -21.31 -17.23 -13.41
CA GLN A 368 -20.25 -16.58 -14.19
C GLN A 368 -20.80 -15.90 -15.46
N GLU A 369 -21.69 -16.57 -16.20
CA GLU A 369 -22.32 -15.98 -17.40
C GLU A 369 -23.13 -14.72 -17.05
N LEU A 370 -23.86 -14.73 -15.93
CA LEU A 370 -24.61 -13.56 -15.46
C LEU A 370 -23.69 -12.40 -15.05
N LEU A 371 -22.60 -12.69 -14.34
CA LEU A 371 -21.59 -11.70 -13.97
C LEU A 371 -20.94 -11.05 -15.20
N GLU A 372 -20.58 -11.86 -16.19
CA GLU A 372 -20.00 -11.37 -17.45
C GLU A 372 -21.00 -10.48 -18.20
N GLU A 373 -22.27 -10.88 -18.30
CA GLU A 373 -23.32 -10.07 -18.93
C GLU A 373 -23.48 -8.70 -18.23
N LYS A 374 -23.49 -8.69 -16.89
CA LYS A 374 -23.64 -7.47 -16.10
C LYS A 374 -22.44 -6.54 -16.24
N ARG A 375 -21.21 -7.09 -16.33
CA ARG A 375 -19.99 -6.32 -16.61
C ARG A 375 -20.05 -5.67 -17.99
N GLU A 376 -20.45 -6.40 -19.02
CA GLU A 376 -20.64 -5.85 -20.37
C GLU A 376 -21.69 -4.72 -20.38
N GLN A 377 -22.78 -4.85 -19.60
CA GLN A 377 -23.79 -3.80 -19.47
C GLN A 377 -23.21 -2.53 -18.83
N ILE A 378 -22.45 -2.64 -17.73
CA ILE A 378 -21.80 -1.49 -17.08
C ILE A 378 -20.83 -0.81 -18.05
N GLN A 379 -20.02 -1.59 -18.76
CA GLN A 379 -19.07 -1.05 -19.73
C GLN A 379 -19.78 -0.28 -20.86
N ALA A 380 -20.85 -0.85 -21.42
CA ALA A 380 -21.64 -0.17 -22.45
C ALA A 380 -22.25 1.15 -21.95
N LEU A 381 -22.74 1.19 -20.70
CA LEU A 381 -23.27 2.42 -20.10
C LEU A 381 -22.18 3.49 -19.91
N ARG A 382 -20.96 3.07 -19.53
CA ARG A 382 -19.81 3.99 -19.41
C ARG A 382 -19.43 4.59 -20.76
N GLU A 383 -19.37 3.79 -21.82
CA GLU A 383 -19.13 4.29 -23.18
C GLU A 383 -20.23 5.28 -23.61
N GLU A 384 -21.48 5.01 -23.25
CA GLU A 384 -22.62 5.90 -23.55
C GLU A 384 -22.54 7.24 -22.79
N ILE A 385 -22.08 7.21 -21.54
CA ILE A 385 -21.79 8.43 -20.74
C ILE A 385 -20.68 9.23 -21.42
N GLN A 386 -19.58 8.57 -21.82
CA GLN A 386 -18.44 9.22 -22.45
C GLN A 386 -18.82 9.89 -23.79
N GLU A 387 -19.62 9.21 -24.63
CA GLU A 387 -20.13 9.79 -25.87
C GLU A 387 -20.98 11.04 -25.61
N ARG A 388 -21.84 11.02 -24.58
CA ARG A 388 -22.65 12.19 -24.20
C ARG A 388 -21.82 13.33 -23.64
N GLN A 389 -20.81 13.03 -22.81
CA GLN A 389 -19.88 14.04 -22.30
C GLN A 389 -19.12 14.72 -23.46
N ALA A 390 -18.65 13.94 -24.44
CA ALA A 390 -18.04 14.49 -25.65
C ALA A 390 -19.01 15.40 -26.44
N ALA A 391 -20.29 15.02 -26.53
CA ALA A 391 -21.31 15.84 -27.18
C ALA A 391 -21.60 17.16 -26.43
N ILE A 392 -21.51 17.16 -25.09
CA ILE A 392 -21.59 18.38 -24.27
C ILE A 392 -20.38 19.27 -24.55
N ALA A 393 -19.17 18.71 -24.60
CA ALA A 393 -17.94 19.46 -24.85
C ALA A 393 -17.94 20.15 -26.23
N ASP A 394 -18.45 19.47 -27.27
CA ASP A 394 -18.56 20.02 -28.63
C ASP A 394 -19.64 21.11 -28.74
N ALA A 395 -20.65 21.09 -27.88
CA ALA A 395 -21.72 22.06 -27.86
C ALA A 395 -21.27 23.35 -27.16
N ALA A 396 -20.62 24.26 -27.89
CA ALA A 396 -20.12 25.55 -27.38
C ALA A 396 -21.13 26.28 -26.45
N GLY A 397 -20.90 26.20 -25.13
CA GLY A 397 -21.73 26.80 -24.07
C GLY A 397 -22.02 25.82 -22.93
N ASP A 398 -22.93 26.20 -22.02
CA ASP A 398 -23.60 25.22 -21.15
C ASP A 398 -24.35 24.26 -22.08
N GLY A 399 -23.83 23.05 -22.26
CA GLY A 399 -24.46 22.01 -23.08
C GLY A 399 -25.95 21.83 -22.75
N PRO A 400 -26.72 21.17 -23.63
CA PRO A 400 -28.15 20.99 -23.39
C PRO A 400 -28.37 20.33 -22.03
N ALA A 401 -29.16 20.97 -21.15
CA ALA A 401 -29.48 20.45 -19.82
C ALA A 401 -30.03 19.01 -19.88
N GLU A 402 -30.69 18.65 -20.98
CA GLU A 402 -31.18 17.31 -21.30
C GLU A 402 -30.04 16.26 -21.34
N LEU A 403 -28.86 16.58 -21.89
CA LEU A 403 -27.72 15.64 -21.91
C LEU A 403 -27.13 15.41 -20.52
N ARG A 404 -27.17 16.41 -19.64
CA ARG A 404 -26.70 16.27 -18.25
C ARG A 404 -27.65 15.37 -17.45
N GLU A 405 -28.96 15.57 -17.62
CA GLU A 405 -29.99 14.71 -17.02
C GLU A 405 -29.87 13.26 -17.53
N GLU A 406 -29.60 13.05 -18.83
CA GLU A 406 -29.36 11.71 -19.39
C GLU A 406 -28.10 11.04 -18.82
N ILE A 407 -27.01 11.79 -18.60
CA ILE A 407 -25.80 11.25 -17.96
C ILE A 407 -26.09 10.82 -16.52
N GLU A 408 -26.85 11.62 -15.78
CA GLU A 408 -27.23 11.31 -14.39
C GLU A 408 -28.09 10.03 -14.32
N GLU A 409 -29.05 9.86 -15.25
CA GLU A 409 -29.85 8.62 -15.36
C GLU A 409 -28.99 7.38 -15.66
N LEU A 410 -27.97 7.51 -16.51
CA LEU A 410 -27.05 6.40 -16.80
C LEU A 410 -26.18 6.05 -15.59
N ARG A 411 -25.73 7.06 -14.83
CA ARG A 411 -24.97 6.84 -13.59
C ARG A 411 -25.84 6.11 -12.55
N GLU A 412 -27.09 6.53 -12.37
CA GLU A 412 -28.05 5.84 -11.50
C GLU A 412 -28.26 4.38 -11.93
N ARG A 413 -28.31 4.13 -13.24
CA ARG A 413 -28.47 2.77 -13.78
C ARG A 413 -27.24 1.88 -13.59
N ILE A 414 -26.03 2.43 -13.64
CA ILE A 414 -24.81 1.68 -13.29
C ILE A 414 -24.88 1.26 -11.82
N GLU A 415 -25.35 2.15 -10.96
CA GLU A 415 -25.47 1.87 -9.53
C GLU A 415 -26.55 0.83 -9.22
N GLU A 416 -27.70 0.87 -9.91
CA GLU A 416 -28.73 -0.18 -9.83
C GLU A 416 -28.17 -1.56 -10.20
N ILE A 417 -27.35 -1.65 -11.27
CA ILE A 417 -26.72 -2.91 -11.68
C ILE A 417 -25.71 -3.40 -10.63
N ARG A 418 -24.98 -2.48 -9.98
CA ARG A 418 -24.06 -2.82 -8.90
C ARG A 418 -24.79 -3.36 -7.67
N GLU A 419 -25.88 -2.72 -7.25
CA GLU A 419 -26.70 -3.18 -6.12
C GLU A 419 -27.29 -4.57 -6.40
N GLU A 420 -27.77 -4.83 -7.63
CA GLU A 420 -28.24 -6.17 -8.04
C GLU A 420 -27.13 -7.23 -7.93
N LEU A 421 -25.89 -6.89 -8.29
CA LEU A 421 -24.73 -7.79 -8.16
C LEU A 421 -24.41 -8.11 -6.70
N GLU A 422 -24.57 -7.14 -5.80
CA GLU A 422 -24.36 -7.34 -4.36
C GLU A 422 -25.45 -8.22 -3.73
N ASP A 423 -26.71 -8.00 -4.10
CA ASP A 423 -27.86 -8.78 -3.61
C ASP A 423 -27.78 -10.24 -4.07
N ASP A 424 -27.44 -10.48 -5.34
CA ASP A 424 -27.31 -11.84 -5.89
C ASP A 424 -26.18 -12.60 -5.18
N ARG A 425 -25.09 -11.91 -4.84
CA ARG A 425 -23.96 -12.46 -4.09
C ARG A 425 -24.36 -12.88 -2.68
N GLY A 426 -25.20 -12.11 -1.99
CA GLY A 426 -25.71 -12.47 -0.66
C GLY A 426 -26.64 -13.68 -0.66
N SER A 427 -27.41 -13.88 -1.73
CA SER A 427 -28.41 -14.96 -1.81
C SER A 427 -27.82 -16.34 -2.13
N PHE A 428 -26.63 -16.38 -2.74
CA PHE A 428 -25.94 -17.62 -3.08
C PHE A 428 -25.41 -18.34 -1.83
N PHE A 429 -24.85 -17.60 -0.87
CA PHE A 429 -24.25 -18.15 0.34
C PHE A 429 -25.25 -18.65 1.41
N GLU A 430 -26.51 -18.20 1.40
CA GLU A 430 -27.51 -18.64 2.40
C GLU A 430 -28.12 -20.04 2.10
N ARG A 431 -27.76 -20.70 0.99
CA ARG A 431 -28.40 -21.98 0.60
C ARG A 431 -27.85 -23.23 1.28
N ASP A 432 -26.71 -23.18 1.97
CA ASP A 432 -26.08 -24.38 2.55
C ASP A 432 -26.32 -24.66 4.03
N ASP A 433 -27.16 -23.87 4.70
CA ASP A 433 -27.67 -24.21 6.03
C ASP A 433 -28.77 -25.30 5.99
N ARG A 434 -28.58 -26.35 5.19
CA ARG A 434 -29.36 -27.59 5.36
C ARG A 434 -28.88 -28.27 6.64
N PRO A 435 -29.71 -28.41 7.68
CA PRO A 435 -29.30 -29.03 8.93
C PRO A 435 -28.83 -30.46 8.69
N GLY A 436 -27.52 -30.65 8.83
CA GLY A 436 -26.84 -31.92 8.63
C GLY A 436 -27.55 -33.08 9.32
N ARG A 437 -27.84 -34.11 8.52
CA ARG A 437 -28.26 -35.42 9.00
C ARG A 437 -27.26 -35.92 10.05
N GLY A 438 -27.74 -36.13 11.27
CA GLY A 438 -26.96 -36.65 12.37
C GLY A 438 -26.25 -37.96 12.02
N LEU A 439 -24.93 -37.89 11.89
CA LEU A 439 -24.04 -39.04 11.96
C LEU A 439 -23.95 -39.47 13.44
N GLY A 440 -24.45 -40.67 13.71
CA GLY A 440 -24.49 -41.25 15.04
C GLY A 440 -23.09 -41.51 15.60
N ARG A 441 -22.81 -40.90 16.76
CA ARG A 441 -21.64 -41.21 17.59
C ARG A 441 -21.67 -42.68 18.03
N GLY A 442 -20.76 -43.48 17.47
CA GLY A 442 -20.38 -44.79 17.98
C GLY A 442 -19.49 -44.65 19.21
N ASN A 443 -20.00 -45.10 20.35
CA ASN A 443 -19.29 -45.16 21.63
C ASN A 443 -18.55 -46.52 21.72
N GLY A 444 -17.22 -46.51 21.81
CA GLY A 444 -16.42 -47.74 21.82
C GLY A 444 -15.07 -47.61 22.53
N ASN A 445 -15.06 -47.94 23.82
CA ASN A 445 -13.89 -48.10 24.69
C ASN A 445 -12.79 -48.99 24.09
N GLY A 446 -11.54 -48.54 24.16
CA GLY A 446 -10.36 -49.37 23.91
C GLY A 446 -9.17 -48.94 24.76
N ALA A 447 -8.91 -49.67 25.84
CA ALA A 447 -7.80 -49.44 26.75
C ALA A 447 -6.50 -50.12 26.28
N GLY A 448 -5.39 -49.38 26.40
CA GLY A 448 -4.11 -49.93 26.88
C GLY A 448 -3.05 -50.28 25.85
N ARG A 449 -1.89 -49.61 25.93
CA ARG A 449 -0.59 -50.20 26.32
C ARG A 449 0.51 -49.15 26.13
N GLY A 450 1.27 -48.90 27.20
CA GLY A 450 2.51 -48.15 27.12
C GLY A 450 3.68 -49.05 26.74
N GLU A 451 4.65 -48.49 26.03
CA GLU A 451 6.02 -48.97 25.98
C GLU A 451 6.95 -47.76 25.83
N GLN A 452 7.74 -47.51 26.88
CA GLN A 452 8.88 -46.61 26.90
C GLN A 452 10.03 -47.20 26.10
N ARG A 453 10.67 -46.42 25.23
CA ARG A 453 12.06 -46.65 24.79
C ARG A 453 12.79 -45.32 24.70
N GLY A 454 13.86 -45.21 25.47
CA GLY A 454 14.73 -44.04 25.56
C GLY A 454 15.73 -43.93 24.40
N PRO A 455 16.51 -42.83 24.35
CA PRO A 455 17.45 -42.55 23.29
C PRO A 455 18.80 -43.26 23.51
N PRO A 456 19.53 -43.61 22.44
CA PRO A 456 20.88 -44.15 22.56
C PRO A 456 21.94 -43.05 22.67
N ASP A 457 22.81 -43.22 23.67
CA ASP A 457 24.13 -42.60 23.82
C ASP A 457 25.20 -43.34 22.98
N HIS A 458 26.34 -42.65 22.82
CA HIS A 458 27.70 -43.09 22.43
C HIS A 458 28.10 -42.86 20.94
N ALA A 459 29.34 -42.50 20.57
CA ALA A 459 30.54 -42.01 21.23
C ALA A 459 31.67 -41.83 20.17
N ASN A 460 32.61 -40.91 20.43
CA ASN A 460 34.06 -40.95 20.13
C ASN A 460 34.61 -41.03 18.68
N GLY A 461 35.41 -40.02 18.31
CA GLY A 461 36.88 -40.09 18.51
C GLY A 461 37.83 -39.85 17.31
N ASN A 462 39.00 -39.26 17.66
CA ASN A 462 40.25 -38.98 16.88
C ASN A 462 40.25 -37.70 16.03
N GLY A 463 41.26 -36.81 16.04
CA GLY A 463 42.62 -36.80 16.60
C GLY A 463 43.47 -35.75 15.83
N PRO A 464 44.59 -35.25 16.38
CA PRO A 464 45.14 -33.92 16.06
C PRO A 464 46.27 -33.93 15.01
N GLY A 465 46.43 -32.81 14.28
CA GLY A 465 47.59 -32.57 13.41
C GLY A 465 47.83 -31.08 13.18
N GLY A 466 48.94 -30.55 13.71
CA GLY A 466 49.35 -29.16 13.57
C GLY A 466 50.35 -28.86 12.45
N ASN A 467 50.93 -27.65 12.55
CA ASN A 467 51.88 -26.93 11.66
C ASN A 467 51.22 -26.15 10.51
N GLY A 468 51.55 -24.89 10.22
CA GLY A 468 52.51 -23.97 10.81
C GLY A 468 52.70 -22.72 9.91
N ASN A 469 52.95 -21.57 10.55
CA ASN A 469 53.76 -20.42 10.12
C ASN A 469 53.92 -20.11 8.60
N ARG A 470 53.43 -18.92 8.15
CA ARG A 470 54.25 -17.80 7.62
C ARG A 470 53.40 -16.62 7.09
N PRO A 471 53.87 -15.36 7.26
CA PRO A 471 53.25 -14.17 6.67
C PRO A 471 53.97 -13.69 5.39
N GLY A 472 53.21 -13.14 4.46
CA GLY A 472 53.65 -12.29 3.34
C GLY A 472 52.40 -11.79 2.62
N GLY A 473 52.15 -10.52 2.36
CA GLY A 473 53.05 -9.38 2.17
C GLY A 473 53.13 -9.04 0.68
N ASN A 474 52.29 -8.09 0.24
CA ASN A 474 52.33 -7.21 -0.96
C ASN A 474 50.87 -7.01 -1.46
N GLY A 475 50.33 -5.82 -1.71
CA GLY A 475 50.93 -4.54 -2.04
C GLY A 475 50.90 -4.31 -3.56
N ASN A 476 49.82 -3.72 -4.09
CA ASN A 476 49.90 -2.77 -5.21
C ASN A 476 48.57 -2.04 -5.48
N GLY A 477 48.66 -0.72 -5.61
CA GLY A 477 47.54 0.20 -5.82
C GLY A 477 47.15 0.43 -7.30
N PRO A 478 46.29 1.44 -7.56
CA PRO A 478 45.47 1.51 -8.77
C PRO A 478 46.12 2.32 -9.90
N ARG A 479 45.80 1.94 -11.15
CA ARG A 479 46.07 2.73 -12.35
C ARG A 479 44.79 3.38 -12.86
N ARG A 480 44.79 4.72 -12.89
CA ARG A 480 43.87 5.57 -13.65
C ARG A 480 44.29 5.63 -15.12
N GLY A 481 43.32 5.68 -16.02
CA GLY A 481 43.40 6.21 -17.39
C GLY A 481 41.96 6.50 -17.84
N ARG A 482 41.55 7.76 -17.90
CA ARG A 482 41.70 8.76 -18.97
C ARG A 482 40.61 8.64 -20.03
#